data_AF-I9B8D8-F1
#
_entry.id   AF-I9B8D8-F1
#
_cell.length_a   1.000
_cell.length_b   1.000
_cell.length_c   1.000
_cell.angle_alpha   90.00
_cell.angle_beta   90.00
_cell.angle_gamma   90.00
#
_symmetry.space_group_name_H-M   'P 1'
#
loop_
_entity.id
_entity.type
_entity.pdbx_description
1 polymer ?
#
loop_
_entity_poly.entity_id
_entity_poly.type
_entity_poly.pdbx_seq_one_letter_code
_entity_poly.pdbx_strand_id
1 'polypeptide(L)' 'MELQIIQSKIYGIRGQKVMLDFDLAGLYQVETRVLNQAVKRNSK' A
#
# COMPACT_ATOMS: atom_id res chain seq x y z
N MET A 1 19.15 0.34 1.17
CA MET A 1 18.46 -0.58 2.11
C MET A 1 16.94 -0.41 2.09
N GLU A 2 16.38 0.78 1.79
CA GLU A 2 14.91 1.00 1.72
C GLU A 2 14.19 0.29 0.55
N LEU A 3 14.85 0.15 -0.61
CA LEU A 3 14.25 -0.49 -1.80
C LEU A 3 13.85 -1.97 -1.56
N GLN A 4 14.58 -2.69 -0.71
CA GLN A 4 14.28 -4.10 -0.39
C GLN A 4 12.94 -4.23 0.36
N ILE A 5 12.63 -3.26 1.23
CA ILE A 5 11.40 -3.27 2.02
C ILE A 5 10.18 -3.11 1.11
N ILE A 6 10.25 -2.18 0.15
CA ILE A 6 9.15 -1.95 -0.80
C ILE A 6 8.97 -3.18 -1.69
N GLN A 7 10.06 -3.77 -2.20
CA GLN A 7 10.00 -4.96 -3.04
C GLN A 7 9.37 -6.16 -2.33
N SER A 8 9.64 -6.35 -1.03
CA SER A 8 9.03 -7.43 -0.23
C SER A 8 7.52 -7.30 -0.04
N LYS A 9 6.97 -6.09 -0.24
CA LYS A 9 5.54 -5.75 -0.06
C LYS A 9 4.75 -5.76 -1.38
N ILE A 10 5.38 -6.12 -2.50
CA ILE A 10 4.74 -6.24 -3.82
C ILE A 10 4.39 -7.70 -4.08
N TYR A 11 3.09 -7.97 -4.21
CA TYR A 11 2.53 -9.29 -4.48
C TYR A 11 2.17 -9.43 -5.96
N GLY A 12 2.35 -10.62 -6.52
CA GLY A 12 1.86 -10.98 -7.85
C GLY A 12 0.49 -11.63 -7.78
N ILE A 13 -0.59 -10.90 -8.11
CA ILE A 13 -1.96 -11.41 -8.10
C ILE A 13 -2.53 -11.33 -9.51
N ARG A 14 -2.94 -12.47 -10.08
CA ARG A 14 -3.52 -12.54 -11.44
C ARG A 14 -2.66 -11.86 -12.52
N GLY A 15 -1.34 -12.02 -12.42
CA GLY A 15 -0.37 -11.41 -13.34
C GLY A 15 -0.11 -9.91 -13.12
N GLN A 16 -0.66 -9.31 -12.06
CA GLN A 16 -0.50 -7.90 -11.74
C GLN A 16 0.29 -7.73 -10.44
N LYS A 17 1.13 -6.70 -10.40
CA LYS A 17 1.85 -6.29 -9.19
C LYS A 17 0.89 -5.47 -8.31
N VAL A 18 0.63 -5.95 -7.11
CA VAL A 18 -0.31 -5.36 -6.15
C VAL A 18 0.40 -5.14 -4.83
N MET A 19 0.18 -4.01 -4.19
CA MET A 19 0.55 -3.79 -2.78
C MET A 19 -0.74 -3.73 -1.96
N LEU A 20 -0.75 -4.42 -0.82
CA LEU A 20 -1.91 -4.43 0.07
C LEU A 20 -1.98 -3.12 0.85
N ASP A 21 -3.19 -2.71 1.21
CA ASP A 21 -3.45 -1.42 1.85
C ASP A 21 -2.76 -1.28 3.22
N PHE A 22 -2.66 -2.35 4.01
CA PHE A 22 -1.92 -2.35 5.28
C PHE A 22 -0.41 -2.18 5.08
N ASP A 23 0.15 -2.76 4.02
CA ASP A 23 1.58 -2.63 3.71
C ASP A 23 1.90 -1.20 3.29
N LEU A 24 1.02 -0.61 2.46
CA LEU A 24 1.12 0.77 2.03
C LEU A 24 0.92 1.74 3.20
N ALA A 25 -0.05 1.47 4.09
CA ALA A 25 -0.29 2.28 5.28
C ALA A 25 0.92 2.26 6.23
N GLY A 26 1.55 1.10 6.41
CA GLY A 26 2.79 0.97 7.18
C GLY A 26 3.96 1.76 6.58
N LEU A 27 4.09 1.83 5.25
CA LEU A 27 5.10 2.66 4.59
C LEU A 27 4.87 4.16 4.85
N TYR A 28 3.60 4.59 4.88
CA TYR A 28 3.22 5.96 5.20
C TYR A 28 3.12 6.24 6.72
N GLN A 29 3.37 5.25 7.56
CA GLN A 29 3.26 5.34 9.02
C GLN A 29 1.86 5.84 9.48
N VAL A 30 0.82 5.44 8.76
CA VAL A 30 -0.57 5.75 9.08
C VAL A 30 -1.37 4.48 9.33
N GLU A 31 -2.50 4.60 10.00
CA GLU A 31 -3.45 3.50 10.08
C GLU A 31 -4.07 3.20 8.71
N THR A 32 -4.31 1.92 8.42
CA THR A 32 -4.99 1.46 7.20
C THR A 32 -6.34 2.15 7.00
N ARG A 33 -7.09 2.40 8.10
CA ARG A 33 -8.37 3.13 8.07
C ARG A 33 -8.21 4.57 7.57
N VAL A 34 -7.13 5.25 7.95
CA VAL A 34 -6.84 6.64 7.54
C VAL A 34 -6.45 6.68 6.06
N LEU A 35 -5.60 5.74 5.63
CA LEU A 35 -5.24 5.58 4.22
C LEU A 35 -6.50 5.36 3.36
N ASN A 36 -7.36 4.41 3.75
CA ASN A 36 -8.59 4.10 3.02
C ASN A 36 -9.57 5.29 2.97
N GLN A 37 -9.63 6.12 4.02
CA GLN A 37 -10.40 7.37 3.99
C GLN A 37 -9.81 8.37 3.00
N ALA A 38 -8.49 8.54 2.99
CA ALA A 38 -7.81 9.46 2.07
C ALA A 38 -8.03 9.05 0.61
N VAL A 39 -7.91 7.76 0.29
CA VAL A 39 -8.19 7.22 -1.05
C VAL A 39 -9.63 7.53 -1.47
N LYS A 40 -10.62 7.22 -0.62
CA LYS A 40 -12.04 7.49 -0.91
C LYS A 40 -12.34 8.97 -1.17
N ARG A 41 -11.69 9.88 -0.43
CA ARG A 41 -11.85 11.33 -0.63
C ARG A 41 -11.23 11.82 -1.95
N ASN A 42 -10.14 11.19 -2.39
CA ASN A 42 -9.40 11.59 -3.59
C ASN A 42 -9.76 10.79 -4.85
N SER A 43 -10.68 9.82 -4.78
CA SER A 43 -11.10 9.01 -5.93
C SER A 43 -12.00 9.76 -6.94
N LYS A 44 -11.80 11.07 -7.09
CA LYS A 44 -12.56 11.94 -7.99
C LYS A 44 -11.81 12.17 -9.29
#